data_AF-A0A3P8VNQ9-F1
#
_entry.id   AF-A0A3P8VNQ9-F1
#
_cell.length_a   1.000
_cell.length_b   1.000
_cell.length_c   1.000
_cell.angle_alpha   90.00
_cell.angle_beta   90.00
_cell.angle_gamma   90.00
#
_symmetry.space_group_name_H-M   'P 1'
#
loop_
_entity.id
_entity.type
_entity.pdbx_description
1 polymer ?
#
loop_
_entity_poly.entity_id
_entity_poly.type
_entity_poly.pdbx_seq_one_letter_code
_entity_poly.pdbx_strand_id
1 'polypeptide(L)'
;MMTGFRLNLSPLKEPLGFVKLVEWLTAIFSFGSCGGFSGTNIVSIFCSDGSNQTLNANYHYPFRLSQVPLIEGNTTICNHSLTTTFMVGDATSASEFFVGVAVVCFLYSMVALLVYLGYMHVYKDSDFGPIFDFVLTSILVFLWLVCSSAWAKGLQNVKDATGSQGIRAALDVCQGGNTTCKVTEFAVMRGLNFSVIFGYLNMFIWAGNAWFVYKETRWHSKKFSSSSAQGRQQVPASI
;
A
#
# COMPACT_ATOMS: atom_id res chain seq x y z
N MET A 1 -26.21 -7.20 31.49
CA MET A 1 -25.71 -8.42 32.14
C MET A 1 -24.97 -9.24 31.10
N MET A 2 -23.69 -9.50 31.34
CA MET A 2 -22.71 -10.19 30.49
C MET A 2 -22.80 -9.87 28.98
N THR A 3 -22.16 -8.78 28.54
CA THR A 3 -21.59 -8.72 27.18
C THR A 3 -20.45 -9.74 27.13
N GLY A 4 -20.83 -11.02 27.10
CA GLY A 4 -19.91 -12.12 27.19
C GLY A 4 -19.19 -12.24 25.87
N PHE A 5 -17.98 -11.69 25.80
CA PHE A 5 -17.02 -12.07 24.78
C PHE A 5 -16.89 -13.59 24.80
N ARG A 6 -17.43 -14.27 23.79
CA ARG A 6 -17.34 -15.72 23.64
C ARG A 6 -16.46 -15.99 22.45
N LEU A 7 -15.16 -16.18 22.71
CA LEU A 7 -14.19 -16.49 21.68
C LEU A 7 -14.55 -17.83 21.03
N ASN A 8 -15.04 -17.77 19.80
CA ASN A 8 -15.30 -18.93 18.97
C ASN A 8 -14.41 -18.81 17.74
N LEU A 9 -13.53 -19.80 17.52
CA LEU A 9 -12.63 -19.86 16.37
C LEU A 9 -13.31 -20.50 15.13
N SER A 10 -14.54 -20.99 15.27
CA SER A 10 -15.31 -21.55 14.13
C SER A 10 -15.41 -20.58 12.93
N PRO A 11 -15.62 -19.27 13.13
CA PRO A 11 -15.64 -18.29 12.04
C PRO A 11 -14.33 -18.14 11.28
N LEU A 12 -13.16 -18.54 11.83
CA LEU A 12 -11.90 -18.58 11.08
C LEU A 12 -11.85 -19.74 10.07
N LYS A 13 -12.68 -20.77 10.29
CA LYS A 13 -12.84 -21.87 9.32
C LYS A 13 -13.85 -21.50 8.23
N GLU A 14 -14.65 -20.45 8.45
CA GLU A 14 -15.53 -19.88 7.45
C GLU A 14 -14.76 -18.91 6.53
N PRO A 15 -15.14 -18.80 5.25
CA PRO A 15 -14.43 -17.93 4.31
C PRO A 15 -14.40 -16.47 4.76
N LEU A 16 -15.44 -16.00 5.46
CA LEU A 16 -15.56 -14.62 5.93
C LEU A 16 -14.47 -14.24 6.95
N GLY A 17 -14.25 -15.09 7.97
CA GLY A 17 -13.23 -14.82 8.99
C GLY A 17 -11.81 -15.10 8.50
N PHE A 18 -11.62 -16.13 7.66
CA PHE A 18 -10.32 -16.43 7.06
C PHE A 18 -9.82 -15.28 6.18
N VAL A 19 -10.69 -14.70 5.33
CA VAL A 19 -10.33 -13.59 4.45
C VAL A 19 -9.94 -12.35 5.26
N LYS A 20 -10.65 -12.01 6.35
CA LYS A 20 -10.27 -10.90 7.25
C LYS A 20 -8.88 -11.09 7.87
N LEU A 21 -8.50 -12.31 8.23
CA LEU A 21 -7.16 -12.60 8.74
C LEU A 21 -6.09 -12.36 7.67
N VAL A 22 -6.37 -12.75 6.42
CA VAL A 22 -5.45 -12.55 5.29
C VAL A 22 -5.33 -11.07 4.93
N GLU A 23 -6.42 -10.30 4.96
CA GLU A 23 -6.40 -8.82 4.80
C GLU A 23 -5.52 -8.15 5.86
N TRP A 24 -5.64 -8.61 7.10
CA TRP A 24 -4.87 -8.08 8.23
C TRP A 24 -3.37 -8.33 8.05
N LEU A 25 -2.98 -9.55 7.69
CA LEU A 25 -1.56 -9.90 7.46
C LEU A 25 -0.98 -9.18 6.25
N THR A 26 -1.71 -9.13 5.14
CA THR A 26 -1.24 -8.47 3.92
C THR A 26 -1.14 -6.95 4.07
N ALA A 27 -2.00 -6.33 4.89
CA ALA A 27 -1.86 -4.92 5.27
C ALA A 27 -0.52 -4.66 5.99
N ILE A 28 -0.14 -5.52 6.95
CA ILE A 28 1.16 -5.41 7.67
C ILE A 28 2.33 -5.46 6.69
N PHE A 29 2.35 -6.44 5.79
CA PHE A 29 3.42 -6.53 4.79
C PHE A 29 3.46 -5.32 3.86
N SER A 30 2.29 -4.78 3.51
CA SER A 30 2.17 -3.59 2.66
C SER A 30 2.77 -2.35 3.32
N PHE A 31 2.25 -1.93 4.48
CA PHE A 31 2.74 -0.70 5.13
C PHE A 31 4.12 -0.89 5.76
N GLY A 32 4.45 -2.08 6.27
CA GLY A 32 5.75 -2.36 6.87
C GLY A 32 6.88 -2.28 5.84
N SER A 33 6.65 -2.77 4.63
CA SER A 33 7.66 -2.74 3.56
C SER A 33 7.88 -1.35 2.97
N CYS A 34 6.88 -0.46 3.02
CA CYS A 34 7.00 0.94 2.57
C CYS A 34 7.49 1.87 3.69
N GLY A 35 6.81 1.87 4.85
CA GLY A 35 7.09 2.76 5.98
C GLY A 35 8.38 2.45 6.72
N GLY A 36 8.86 1.20 6.68
CA GLY A 36 10.13 0.79 7.28
C GLY A 36 11.35 0.91 6.36
N PHE A 37 11.18 1.43 5.14
CA PHE A 37 12.26 1.42 4.16
C PHE A 37 13.26 2.57 4.38
N SER A 38 14.55 2.20 4.38
CA SER A 38 15.68 3.12 4.28
C SER A 38 16.70 2.53 3.31
N GLY A 39 17.19 3.35 2.39
CA GLY A 39 18.15 2.94 1.36
C GLY A 39 19.22 4.00 1.13
N THR A 40 20.41 3.52 0.78
CA THR A 40 21.56 4.35 0.41
C THR A 40 22.08 3.90 -0.94
N ASN A 41 22.16 4.83 -1.90
CA ASN A 41 22.88 4.61 -3.15
C ASN A 41 24.27 5.24 -3.06
N ILE A 42 25.28 4.60 -3.64
CA ILE A 42 26.62 5.16 -3.77
C ILE A 42 26.79 5.69 -5.19
N VAL A 43 27.04 6.99 -5.29
CA VAL A 43 27.30 7.70 -6.54
C VAL A 43 28.81 7.88 -6.66
N SER A 44 29.42 7.28 -7.67
CA SER A 44 30.81 7.51 -8.00
C SER A 44 30.93 8.55 -9.11
N ILE A 45 31.76 9.55 -8.85
CA ILE A 45 32.11 10.62 -9.78
C ILE A 45 33.55 10.36 -10.23
N PHE A 46 33.71 10.15 -11.53
CA PHE A 46 35.00 9.92 -12.17
C PHE A 46 35.47 11.25 -12.79
N CYS A 47 36.48 11.86 -12.18
CA CYS A 47 37.06 13.13 -12.60
C CYS A 47 38.13 12.91 -13.68
N SER A 48 38.38 13.93 -14.52
CA SER A 48 39.39 13.87 -15.59
C SER A 48 40.84 13.82 -15.09
N ASP A 49 41.07 14.20 -13.83
CA ASP A 49 42.37 14.12 -13.16
C ASP A 49 42.71 12.69 -12.65
N GLY A 50 41.83 11.72 -12.91
CA GLY A 50 41.97 10.34 -12.45
C GLY A 50 41.55 10.12 -10.99
N SER A 51 41.08 11.16 -10.30
CA SER A 51 40.50 11.03 -8.96
C SER A 51 39.06 10.50 -9.03
N ASN A 52 38.74 9.58 -8.13
CA ASN A 52 37.39 9.03 -7.97
C ASN A 52 36.84 9.50 -6.63
N GLN A 53 35.70 10.17 -6.66
CA GLN A 53 34.99 10.58 -5.45
C GLN A 53 33.66 9.84 -5.35
N THR A 54 33.22 9.56 -4.13
CA THR A 54 31.95 8.88 -3.85
C THR A 54 31.04 9.73 -2.99
N LEU A 55 29.75 9.74 -3.33
CA LEU A 55 28.70 10.41 -2.56
C LEU A 55 27.64 9.39 -2.15
N ASN A 56 27.13 9.54 -0.93
CA ASN A 56 26.06 8.70 -0.41
C ASN A 56 24.72 9.41 -0.59
N ALA A 57 23.88 8.87 -1.47
CA ALA A 57 22.52 9.32 -1.69
C ALA A 57 21.57 8.52 -0.79
N ASN A 58 21.24 9.07 0.38
CA ASN A 58 20.32 8.46 1.34
C ASN A 58 18.87 8.83 1.01
N TYR A 59 17.96 7.87 1.10
CA TYR A 59 16.52 8.12 0.99
C TYR A 59 15.75 7.10 1.82
N HIS A 60 14.76 7.60 2.55
CA HIS A 60 13.95 6.84 3.50
C HIS A 60 12.50 7.30 3.37
N TYR A 61 11.54 6.50 3.85
CA TYR A 61 10.16 6.94 3.98
C TYR A 61 10.08 8.23 4.83
N PRO A 62 9.39 9.31 4.41
CA PRO A 62 8.41 9.38 3.32
C PRO A 62 9.00 9.97 2.00
N PHE A 63 10.18 9.55 1.58
CA PHE A 63 10.80 9.85 0.28
C PHE A 63 10.85 11.34 -0.09
N ARG A 64 11.31 12.17 0.86
CA ARG A 64 11.53 13.62 0.69
C ARG A 64 12.84 13.91 -0.03
N LEU A 65 12.95 13.47 -1.28
CA LEU A 65 14.16 13.57 -2.10
C LEU A 65 14.64 15.03 -2.25
N SER A 66 13.72 15.99 -2.36
CA SER A 66 14.02 17.42 -2.43
C SER A 66 14.58 18.04 -1.14
N GLN A 67 14.53 17.32 -0.01
CA GLN A 67 15.01 17.80 1.30
C GLN A 67 16.27 17.08 1.76
N VAL A 68 16.61 15.95 1.13
CA VAL A 68 17.84 15.21 1.46
C VAL A 68 18.96 15.67 0.51
N PRO A 69 19.98 16.39 1.03
CA PRO A 69 21.09 16.83 0.20
C PRO A 69 21.93 15.64 -0.26
N LEU A 70 22.29 15.63 -1.55
CA LEU A 70 23.34 14.75 -2.09
C LEU A 70 24.73 15.18 -1.63
N ILE A 71 24.88 16.47 -1.31
CA ILE A 71 26.13 17.09 -0.84
C ILE A 71 25.79 17.93 0.38
N GLU A 72 26.30 17.53 1.54
CA GLU A 72 26.20 18.31 2.77
C GLU A 72 27.29 19.40 2.78
N GLY A 73 26.87 20.65 2.53
CA GLY A 73 27.76 21.82 2.54
C GLY A 73 28.38 22.16 1.18
N ASN A 74 29.30 23.12 1.17
CA ASN A 74 30.04 23.50 -0.02
C ASN A 74 31.29 22.61 -0.10
N THR A 75 31.32 21.69 -1.07
CA THR A 75 32.48 20.81 -1.28
C THR A 75 33.02 20.99 -2.69
N THR A 76 34.33 20.91 -2.83
CA THR A 76 35.00 20.93 -4.12
C THR A 76 35.09 19.50 -4.65
N ILE A 77 34.28 19.19 -5.65
CA ILE A 77 34.29 17.90 -6.34
C ILE A 77 34.81 18.11 -7.76
N CYS A 78 35.83 17.36 -8.18
CA CYS A 78 36.47 17.50 -9.50
C CYS A 78 36.86 18.95 -9.86
N ASN A 79 37.49 19.70 -8.94
CA ASN A 79 37.85 21.12 -9.11
C ASN A 79 36.67 22.09 -9.38
N HIS A 80 35.43 21.63 -9.22
CA HIS A 80 34.23 22.47 -9.22
C HIS A 80 33.71 22.64 -7.79
N SER A 81 33.40 23.87 -7.39
CA SER A 81 32.69 24.12 -6.12
C SER A 81 31.21 23.82 -6.33
N LEU A 82 30.68 22.86 -5.58
CA LEU A 82 29.28 22.49 -5.60
C LEU A 82 28.61 22.97 -4.32
N THR A 83 27.56 23.77 -4.48
CA THR A 83 26.65 24.11 -3.38
C THR A 83 25.76 22.92 -3.04
N THR A 84 25.12 22.95 -1.87
CA THR A 84 24.14 21.95 -1.42
C THR A 84 23.13 21.65 -2.52
N THR A 85 23.23 20.45 -3.08
CA THR A 85 22.39 19.99 -4.19
C THR A 85 21.44 18.93 -3.66
N PHE A 86 20.15 19.06 -4.00
CA PHE A 86 19.10 18.14 -3.57
C PHE A 86 18.75 17.15 -4.69
N MET A 87 18.18 16.00 -4.33
CA MET A 87 17.65 15.08 -5.33
C MET A 87 16.37 15.66 -5.94
N VAL A 88 16.13 15.38 -7.23
CA VAL A 88 14.97 15.90 -7.95
C VAL A 88 13.74 15.02 -7.69
N GLY A 89 12.66 15.65 -7.19
CA GLY A 89 11.35 15.04 -7.03
C GLY A 89 10.92 14.84 -5.58
N ASP A 90 9.66 14.46 -5.39
CA ASP A 90 9.06 14.09 -4.12
C ASP A 90 8.02 12.98 -4.33
N ALA A 91 8.07 11.93 -3.52
CA ALA A 91 7.07 10.86 -3.51
C ALA A 91 6.34 10.78 -2.16
N THR A 92 6.44 11.84 -1.36
CA THR A 92 5.94 11.94 0.02
C THR A 92 4.45 11.74 0.10
N SER A 93 3.66 12.54 -0.63
CA SER A 93 2.20 12.46 -0.62
C SER A 93 1.69 11.06 -1.01
N ALA A 94 2.26 10.46 -2.06
CA ALA A 94 1.90 9.13 -2.52
C ALA A 94 2.21 8.05 -1.47
N SER A 95 3.40 8.10 -0.85
CA SER A 95 3.82 7.13 0.17
C SER A 95 3.02 7.25 1.47
N GLU A 96 2.77 8.48 1.94
CA GLU A 96 1.99 8.76 3.14
C GLU A 96 0.53 8.37 2.96
N PHE A 97 -0.05 8.64 1.80
CA PHE A 97 -1.41 8.20 1.48
C PHE A 97 -1.53 6.67 1.47
N PHE A 98 -0.58 5.97 0.86
CA PHE A 98 -0.54 4.50 0.83
C PHE A 98 -0.40 3.88 2.22
N VAL A 99 0.56 4.35 3.02
CA VAL A 99 0.76 3.87 4.39
C VAL A 99 -0.45 4.21 5.27
N GLY A 100 -1.01 5.40 5.13
CA GLY A 100 -2.20 5.83 5.87
C GLY A 100 -3.42 4.93 5.61
N VAL A 101 -3.74 4.66 4.34
CA VAL A 101 -4.82 3.75 3.97
C VAL A 101 -4.55 2.33 4.50
N ALA A 102 -3.32 1.85 4.37
CA ALA A 102 -2.95 0.52 4.86
C ALA A 102 -3.10 0.37 6.38
N VAL A 103 -2.76 1.40 7.16
CA VAL A 103 -2.95 1.42 8.62
C VAL A 103 -4.44 1.44 8.99
N VAL A 104 -5.26 2.23 8.29
CA VAL A 104 -6.73 2.24 8.50
C VAL A 104 -7.32 0.86 8.21
N CYS A 105 -6.93 0.23 7.11
CA CYS A 105 -7.35 -1.11 6.74
C CYS A 105 -6.92 -2.16 7.78
N PHE A 106 -5.70 -2.07 8.30
CA PHE A 106 -5.19 -2.94 9.37
C PHE A 106 -6.02 -2.83 10.66
N LEU A 107 -6.31 -1.59 11.10
CA LEU A 107 -7.13 -1.36 12.29
C LEU A 107 -8.56 -1.86 12.09
N TYR A 108 -9.14 -1.61 10.92
CA TYR A 108 -10.46 -2.10 10.57
C TYR A 108 -10.54 -3.63 10.58
N SER A 109 -9.62 -4.31 9.90
CA SER A 109 -9.61 -5.77 9.83
C SER A 109 -9.40 -6.40 11.21
N MET A 110 -8.61 -5.77 12.08
CA MET A 110 -8.46 -6.18 13.48
C MET A 110 -9.79 -6.09 14.25
N VAL A 111 -10.49 -4.95 14.16
CA VAL A 111 -11.78 -4.76 14.84
C VAL A 111 -12.83 -5.72 14.28
N ALA A 112 -12.93 -5.85 12.95
CA ALA A 112 -13.85 -6.77 12.30
C ALA A 112 -13.58 -8.22 12.72
N LEU A 113 -12.31 -8.63 12.80
CA LEU A 113 -11.93 -9.96 13.27
C LEU A 113 -12.34 -10.18 14.74
N LEU A 114 -12.15 -9.19 15.62
CA LEU A 114 -12.61 -9.29 17.02
C LEU A 114 -14.14 -9.43 17.12
N VAL A 115 -14.89 -8.70 16.30
CA VAL A 115 -16.35 -8.82 16.22
C VAL A 115 -16.74 -10.22 15.71
N TYR A 116 -16.05 -10.73 14.68
CA TYR A 116 -16.30 -12.06 14.13
C TYR A 116 -15.87 -13.21 15.06
N LEU A 117 -14.96 -13.00 16.00
CA LEU A 117 -14.57 -14.05 16.94
C LEU A 117 -15.38 -14.02 18.23
N GLY A 118 -15.77 -12.83 18.69
CA GLY A 118 -16.37 -12.61 20.01
C GLY A 118 -17.87 -12.31 20.00
N TYR A 119 -18.38 -11.72 18.92
CA TYR A 119 -19.71 -11.11 18.85
C TYR A 119 -20.51 -11.51 17.59
N MET A 120 -20.23 -12.70 17.02
CA MET A 120 -20.95 -13.18 15.83
C MET A 120 -22.47 -13.25 15.98
N HIS A 121 -22.95 -13.53 17.19
CA HIS A 121 -24.38 -13.51 17.48
C HIS A 121 -24.96 -12.11 17.27
N VAL A 122 -24.30 -11.05 17.76
CA VAL A 122 -24.71 -9.65 17.53
C VAL A 122 -24.58 -9.25 16.06
N TYR A 123 -23.53 -9.71 15.39
CA TYR A 123 -23.28 -9.41 13.97
C TYR A 123 -24.36 -10.01 13.06
N LYS A 124 -24.85 -11.23 13.36
CA LYS A 124 -25.90 -11.91 12.59
C LYS A 124 -27.32 -11.53 13.00
N ASP A 125 -27.55 -11.18 14.28
CA ASP A 125 -28.87 -10.82 14.78
C ASP A 125 -29.32 -9.41 14.34
N SER A 126 -28.38 -8.53 13.99
CA SER A 126 -28.67 -7.17 13.50
C SER A 126 -28.46 -7.05 12.00
N ASP A 127 -29.50 -6.62 11.26
CA ASP A 127 -29.41 -6.35 9.81
C ASP A 127 -28.41 -5.21 9.48
N PHE A 128 -28.05 -4.36 10.47
CA PHE A 128 -27.13 -3.24 10.28
C PHE A 128 -25.67 -3.67 10.12
N GLY A 129 -25.24 -4.73 10.82
CA GLY A 129 -23.85 -5.18 10.84
C GLY A 129 -23.30 -5.51 9.45
N PRO A 130 -23.93 -6.46 8.72
CA PRO A 130 -23.48 -6.85 7.39
C PRO A 130 -23.56 -5.72 6.35
N ILE A 131 -24.55 -4.83 6.45
CA ILE A 131 -24.70 -3.70 5.51
C ILE A 131 -23.58 -2.67 5.73
N PHE A 132 -23.32 -2.32 6.99
CA PHE A 132 -22.24 -1.39 7.34
C PHE A 132 -20.86 -1.94 6.91
N ASP A 133 -20.60 -3.22 7.19
CA ASP A 133 -19.35 -3.88 6.80
C ASP A 133 -19.18 -3.91 5.27
N PHE A 134 -20.26 -4.16 4.52
CA PHE A 134 -20.22 -4.14 3.06
C PHE A 134 -19.86 -2.75 2.50
N VAL A 135 -20.51 -1.70 2.99
CA VAL A 135 -20.27 -0.32 2.54
C VAL A 135 -18.83 0.09 2.87
N LEU A 136 -18.38 -0.17 4.09
CA LEU A 136 -17.04 0.20 4.53
C LEU A 136 -15.96 -0.60 3.78
N THR A 137 -16.15 -1.92 3.61
CA THR A 137 -15.26 -2.76 2.80
C THR A 137 -15.20 -2.25 1.35
N SER A 138 -16.31 -1.86 0.75
CA SER A 138 -16.34 -1.32 -0.62
C SER A 138 -15.57 0.00 -0.77
N ILE A 139 -15.68 0.91 0.20
CA ILE A 139 -14.91 2.16 0.23
C ILE A 139 -13.41 1.85 0.36
N LEU A 140 -13.04 0.90 1.21
CA LEU A 140 -11.65 0.53 1.45
C LEU A 140 -11.02 -0.19 0.24
N VAL A 141 -11.78 -0.96 -0.54
CA VAL A 141 -11.32 -1.49 -1.85
C VAL A 141 -10.94 -0.35 -2.79
N PHE A 142 -11.81 0.65 -2.92
CA PHE A 142 -11.54 1.80 -3.79
C PHE A 142 -10.31 2.58 -3.33
N LEU A 143 -10.19 2.84 -2.02
CA LEU A 143 -9.03 3.51 -1.46
C LEU A 143 -7.73 2.72 -1.67
N TRP A 144 -7.77 1.39 -1.52
CA TRP A 144 -6.63 0.51 -1.83
C TRP A 144 -6.18 0.61 -3.28
N LEU A 145 -7.13 0.64 -4.22
CA LEU A 145 -6.83 0.81 -5.63
C LEU A 145 -6.12 2.14 -5.89
N VAL A 146 -6.72 3.25 -5.45
CA VAL A 146 -6.18 4.61 -5.69
C VAL A 146 -4.82 4.77 -5.02
N CYS A 147 -4.67 4.33 -3.77
CA CYS A 147 -3.41 4.48 -3.03
C CYS A 147 -2.30 3.58 -3.59
N SER A 148 -2.61 2.35 -4.01
CA SER A 148 -1.63 1.44 -4.62
C SER A 148 -1.17 1.96 -5.98
N SER A 149 -2.07 2.55 -6.78
CA SER A 149 -1.69 3.17 -8.06
C SER A 149 -0.87 4.44 -7.87
N ALA A 150 -1.25 5.31 -6.92
CA ALA A 150 -0.47 6.49 -6.56
C ALA A 150 0.94 6.10 -6.10
N TRP A 151 1.05 5.08 -5.24
CA TRP A 151 2.33 4.60 -4.77
C TRP A 151 3.15 3.88 -5.84
N ALA A 152 2.53 3.12 -6.74
CA ALA A 152 3.24 2.50 -7.87
C ALA A 152 3.92 3.57 -8.75
N LYS A 153 3.21 4.69 -9.03
CA LYS A 153 3.80 5.82 -9.75
C LYS A 153 4.85 6.55 -8.91
N GLY A 154 4.58 6.77 -7.62
CA GLY A 154 5.53 7.37 -6.69
C GLY A 154 6.85 6.60 -6.61
N LEU A 155 6.77 5.27 -6.52
CA LEU A 155 7.94 4.39 -6.53
C LEU A 155 8.73 4.49 -7.83
N GLN A 156 8.04 4.59 -8.98
CA GLN A 156 8.74 4.81 -10.24
C GLN A 156 9.49 6.15 -10.24
N ASN A 157 8.88 7.22 -9.74
CA ASN A 157 9.54 8.51 -9.60
C ASN A 157 10.78 8.43 -8.69
N VAL A 158 10.71 7.67 -7.58
CA VAL A 158 11.88 7.43 -6.70
C VAL A 158 12.99 6.68 -7.45
N LYS A 159 12.65 5.63 -8.22
CA LYS A 159 13.63 4.88 -9.02
C LYS A 159 14.29 5.76 -10.08
N ASP A 160 13.50 6.60 -10.75
CA ASP A 160 14.00 7.48 -11.81
C ASP A 160 14.93 8.56 -11.23
N ALA A 161 14.54 9.17 -10.09
CA ALA A 161 15.32 10.18 -9.38
C ALA A 161 16.64 9.64 -8.80
N THR A 162 16.60 8.44 -8.22
CA THR A 162 17.76 7.80 -7.57
C THR A 162 18.63 6.98 -8.55
N GLY A 163 18.20 6.84 -9.80
CA GLY A 163 18.95 6.17 -10.85
C GLY A 163 20.08 7.04 -11.42
N SER A 164 20.98 6.42 -12.19
CA SER A 164 22.12 7.13 -12.80
C SER A 164 21.72 8.32 -13.66
N GLN A 165 20.55 8.29 -14.31
CA GLN A 165 20.06 9.42 -15.11
C GLN A 165 19.53 10.56 -14.25
N GLY A 166 18.72 10.27 -13.23
CA GLY A 166 18.21 11.28 -12.29
C GLY A 166 19.34 12.00 -11.55
N ILE A 167 20.36 11.25 -11.13
CA ILE A 167 21.52 11.82 -10.43
C ILE A 167 22.39 12.67 -11.38
N ARG A 168 22.57 12.25 -12.63
CA ARG A 168 23.25 13.09 -13.64
C ARG A 168 22.49 14.39 -13.94
N ALA A 169 21.16 14.35 -13.92
CA ALA A 169 20.34 15.53 -14.10
C ALA A 169 20.40 16.45 -12.87
N ALA A 170 20.51 15.89 -11.67
CA ALA A 170 20.59 16.65 -10.42
C ALA A 170 21.95 17.33 -10.20
N LEU A 171 23.06 16.73 -10.65
CA LEU A 171 24.41 17.29 -10.49
C LEU A 171 24.90 17.95 -11.78
N ASP A 172 25.06 19.27 -11.75
CA ASP A 172 25.58 20.06 -12.89
C ASP A 172 26.97 19.62 -13.35
N VAL A 173 27.84 19.19 -12.41
CA VAL A 173 29.20 18.69 -12.73
C VAL A 173 29.15 17.46 -13.64
N CYS A 174 28.10 16.65 -13.53
CA CYS A 174 27.91 15.45 -14.36
C CYS A 174 27.36 15.75 -15.76
N GLN A 175 26.90 16.98 -16.02
CA GLN A 175 26.47 17.45 -17.33
C GLN A 175 27.65 18.01 -18.14
N GLY A 176 28.69 18.51 -17.45
CA GLY A 176 29.94 18.94 -18.08
C GLY A 176 30.71 17.74 -18.62
N GLY A 177 31.03 17.74 -19.92
CA GLY A 177 31.63 16.60 -20.64
C GLY A 177 32.99 16.08 -20.15
N ASN A 178 33.56 16.66 -19.09
CA ASN A 178 34.85 16.27 -18.51
C ASN A 178 34.73 15.35 -17.28
N THR A 179 33.51 15.06 -16.77
CA THR A 179 33.32 14.12 -15.66
C THR A 179 32.24 13.09 -15.94
N THR A 180 32.42 11.85 -15.49
CA THR A 180 31.41 10.80 -15.63
C THR A 180 30.84 10.45 -14.27
N CYS A 181 29.53 10.59 -14.11
CA CYS A 181 28.85 10.16 -12.89
C CYS A 181 28.08 8.86 -13.13
N LYS A 182 28.22 7.90 -12.21
CA LYS A 182 27.50 6.62 -12.24
C LYS A 182 27.11 6.23 -10.82
N VAL A 183 25.94 5.64 -10.67
CA VAL A 183 25.58 4.92 -9.44
C VAL A 183 26.28 3.57 -9.49
N THR A 184 27.21 3.34 -8.56
CA THR A 184 28.00 2.11 -8.47
C THR A 184 27.34 1.09 -7.57
N GLU A 185 26.69 1.55 -6.50
CA GLU A 185 25.90 0.70 -5.62
C GLU A 185 24.47 1.23 -5.49
N PHE A 186 23.51 0.34 -5.72
CA PHE A 186 22.09 0.62 -5.59
C PHE A 186 21.57 0.04 -4.28
N ALA A 187 20.73 0.79 -3.56
CA ALA A 187 20.02 0.24 -2.41
C ALA A 187 19.08 -0.88 -2.85
N VAL A 188 18.87 -1.84 -1.96
CA VAL A 188 17.99 -2.99 -2.20
C VAL A 188 16.52 -2.56 -2.18
N MET A 189 16.00 -2.07 -3.30
CA MET A 189 14.61 -1.62 -3.44
C MET A 189 13.56 -2.74 -3.46
N ARG A 190 13.93 -3.99 -3.12
CA ARG A 190 13.02 -5.14 -3.14
C ARG A 190 11.82 -4.93 -2.21
N GLY A 191 12.04 -4.34 -1.03
CA GLY A 191 10.97 -4.01 -0.07
C GLY A 191 9.91 -3.08 -0.67
N LEU A 192 10.33 -2.05 -1.41
CA LEU A 192 9.40 -1.13 -2.05
C LEU A 192 8.59 -1.80 -3.17
N ASN A 193 9.22 -2.67 -3.97
CA ASN A 193 8.49 -3.45 -4.98
C ASN A 193 7.47 -4.40 -4.32
N PHE A 194 7.85 -5.05 -3.22
CA PHE A 194 6.91 -5.86 -2.45
C PHE A 194 5.76 -5.03 -1.90
N SER A 195 5.99 -3.81 -1.42
CA SER A 195 4.89 -2.97 -0.93
C SER A 195 3.82 -2.72 -1.99
N VAL A 196 4.20 -2.46 -3.26
CA VAL A 196 3.25 -2.27 -4.36
C VAL A 196 2.50 -3.57 -4.68
N ILE A 197 3.19 -4.71 -4.72
CA ILE A 197 2.59 -6.02 -4.97
C ILE A 197 1.58 -6.36 -3.87
N PHE A 198 1.96 -6.20 -2.60
CA PHE A 198 1.09 -6.43 -1.46
C PHE A 198 -0.09 -5.45 -1.43
N GLY A 199 0.08 -4.20 -1.88
CA GLY A 199 -1.02 -3.24 -2.01
C GLY A 199 -2.11 -3.71 -2.99
N TYR A 200 -1.71 -4.11 -4.21
CA TYR A 200 -2.67 -4.66 -5.18
C TYR A 200 -3.24 -6.01 -4.74
N LEU A 201 -2.43 -6.87 -4.13
CA LEU A 201 -2.91 -8.14 -3.57
C LEU A 201 -3.99 -7.87 -2.52
N ASN A 202 -3.77 -6.92 -1.61
CA ASN A 202 -4.75 -6.56 -0.60
C ASN A 202 -6.02 -6.00 -1.25
N MET A 203 -5.92 -5.14 -2.27
CA MET A 203 -7.08 -4.68 -3.04
C MET A 203 -7.95 -5.84 -3.55
N PHE A 204 -7.36 -6.88 -4.14
CA PHE A 204 -8.11 -8.04 -4.62
C PHE A 204 -8.72 -8.87 -3.50
N ILE A 205 -8.02 -9.04 -2.37
CA ILE A 205 -8.54 -9.74 -1.20
C ILE A 205 -9.77 -9.00 -0.65
N TRP A 206 -9.68 -7.67 -0.49
CA TRP A 206 -10.78 -6.83 -0.04
C TRP A 206 -11.97 -6.87 -1.01
N ALA A 207 -11.71 -6.89 -2.33
CA ALA A 207 -12.77 -7.02 -3.33
C ALA A 207 -13.48 -8.38 -3.24
N GLY A 208 -12.70 -9.46 -3.06
CA GLY A 208 -13.23 -10.80 -2.79
C GLY A 208 -14.06 -10.85 -1.50
N ASN A 209 -13.61 -10.16 -0.47
CA ASN A 209 -14.35 -10.07 0.79
C ASN A 209 -15.66 -9.30 0.64
N ALA A 210 -15.66 -8.18 -0.07
CA ALA A 210 -16.86 -7.39 -0.34
C ALA A 210 -17.96 -8.26 -0.98
N TRP A 211 -17.57 -9.19 -1.86
CA TRP A 211 -18.49 -10.17 -2.45
C TRP A 211 -19.06 -11.16 -1.41
N PHE A 212 -18.24 -11.68 -0.50
CA PHE A 212 -18.71 -12.57 0.56
C PHE A 212 -19.64 -11.84 1.53
N VAL A 213 -19.29 -10.63 1.97
CA VAL A 213 -20.14 -9.80 2.83
C VAL A 213 -21.45 -9.46 2.10
N TYR A 214 -21.41 -9.14 0.81
CA TYR A 214 -22.60 -8.88 0.00
C TYR A 214 -23.58 -10.06 0.01
N LYS A 215 -23.10 -11.31 -0.07
CA LYS A 215 -23.98 -12.49 -0.01
C LYS A 215 -24.67 -12.65 1.34
N GLU A 216 -24.05 -12.22 2.42
CA GLU A 216 -24.64 -12.21 3.77
C GLU A 216 -25.67 -11.07 3.93
N THR A 217 -25.65 -10.05 3.08
CA THR A 217 -26.68 -8.99 3.12
C THR A 217 -28.05 -9.50 2.65
N ARG A 218 -29.12 -9.04 3.30
CA ARG A 218 -30.50 -9.37 2.89
C ARG A 218 -30.89 -8.87 1.49
N TRP A 219 -30.13 -7.97 0.87
CA TRP A 219 -30.33 -7.56 -0.52
C TRP A 219 -30.19 -8.72 -1.50
N HIS A 220 -29.30 -9.67 -1.19
CA HIS A 220 -29.14 -10.90 -1.95
C HIS A 220 -30.26 -11.91 -1.63
N SER A 221 -30.59 -12.12 -0.34
CA SER A 221 -31.65 -13.04 0.07
C SER A 221 -33.05 -12.64 -0.40
N LYS A 222 -33.37 -11.33 -0.45
CA LYS A 222 -34.65 -10.83 -0.99
C LYS A 222 -34.80 -11.09 -2.49
N LYS A 223 -33.71 -11.02 -3.26
CA LYS A 223 -33.72 -11.33 -4.70
C LYS A 223 -34.00 -12.81 -4.98
N PHE A 224 -33.52 -13.71 -4.13
CA PHE A 224 -33.81 -15.14 -4.20
C PHE A 224 -35.23 -15.50 -3.76
N SER A 225 -35.80 -14.79 -2.77
CA SER A 225 -37.19 -15.02 -2.36
C SER A 225 -38.21 -14.42 -3.35
N SER A 226 -37.90 -13.30 -4.00
CA SER A 226 -38.78 -12.72 -5.03
C SER A 226 -38.81 -13.55 -6.32
N SER A 227 -37.71 -14.20 -6.71
CA SER A 227 -37.67 -15.08 -7.88
C SER A 227 -38.32 -16.44 -7.65
N SER A 228 -38.30 -16.95 -6.41
CA SER A 228 -39.00 -18.19 -6.04
C SER A 228 -40.50 -18.00 -5.77
N ALA A 229 -40.95 -16.79 -5.42
CA ALA A 229 -42.38 -16.46 -5.31
C ALA A 229 -43.08 -16.37 -6.68
N GLN A 230 -42.36 -16.03 -7.75
CA GLN A 230 -42.92 -15.88 -9.10
C GLN A 230 -43.11 -17.23 -9.85
N GLY A 231 -42.60 -18.34 -9.31
CA GLY A 231 -42.74 -19.69 -9.87
C GLY A 231 -43.83 -20.57 -9.23
N ARG A 232 -44.62 -20.05 -8.27
CA ARG A 232 -45.58 -20.85 -7.48
C ARG A 232 -47.03 -20.37 -7.50
N GLN A 233 -47.40 -19.50 -8.45
CA GLN A 233 -48.79 -19.11 -8.68
C GLN A 233 -49.25 -19.55 -10.07
N GLN A 234 -49.83 -20.75 -10.14
CA GLN A 234 -51.03 -21.08 -10.92
C GLN A 234 -51.18 -22.60 -11.03
N VAL A 235 -51.91 -23.19 -10.09
CA VAL A 235 -52.78 -24.33 -10.41
C VAL A 235 -54.11 -24.03 -9.72
N PRO A 236 -55.18 -23.68 -10.46
CA PRO A 236 -56.50 -23.55 -9.86
C PRO A 236 -57.02 -24.95 -9.53
N ALA A 237 -57.58 -25.11 -8.33
CA ALA A 237 -58.26 -26.33 -7.93
C ALA A 237 -59.49 -26.55 -8.81
N SER A 238 -59.57 -27.70 -9.47
CA SER A 238 -60.78 -28.19 -10.13
C SER A 238 -61.69 -28.87 -9.11
N ILE A 239 -62.97 -28.51 -9.21
CA ILE A 239 -64.15 -28.93 -8.43
C ILE A 239 -64.25 -30.46 -8.32
#